data_AF-A8YNQ4-F1
#
_entry.id   AF-A8YNQ4-F1
#
_cell.length_a   1.000
_cell.length_b   1.000
_cell.length_c   1.000
_cell.angle_alpha   90.00
_cell.angle_beta   90.00
_cell.angle_gamma   90.00
#
_symmetry.space_group_name_H-M   'P 1'
#
loop_
_entity.id
_entity.type
_entity.pdbx_description
1 polymer ?
#
loop_
_entity_poly.entity_id
_entity_poly.type
_entity_poly.pdbx_seq_one_letter_code
_entity_poly.pdbx_strand_id
1 'polypeptide(L)'
;MLPREYRTYFHIGTSWELSESTICRIVNKTEKMLLQSGNFRLKGKKALLNQAEIPVITVMDVTETLIERPQKKQKDFLGGKRGYHTLKSQLVADQNTEEIICVCLLWER
;
A
#
# COMPACT_ATOMS: atom_id res chain seq x y z
N MET A 1 -13.90 2.32 16.31
CA MET A 1 -13.05 1.99 15.14
C MET A 1 -13.30 0.52 14.81
N LEU A 2 -14.04 0.22 13.73
CA LEU A 2 -14.25 -1.17 13.33
C LEU A 2 -12.94 -1.70 12.71
N PRO A 3 -12.47 -2.90 13.08
CA PRO A 3 -11.30 -3.49 12.45
C PRO A 3 -11.52 -3.66 10.95
N ARG A 4 -10.46 -3.45 10.17
CA ARG A 4 -10.46 -3.66 8.72
C ARG A 4 -10.72 -5.14 8.43
N GLU A 5 -11.87 -5.47 7.82
CA GLU A 5 -12.16 -6.82 7.36
C GLU A 5 -11.66 -7.05 5.94
N TYR A 6 -10.78 -8.03 5.77
CA TYR A 6 -10.33 -8.50 4.46
C TYR A 6 -11.13 -9.75 4.09
N ARG A 7 -12.16 -9.60 3.26
CA ARG A 7 -12.97 -10.74 2.76
C ARG A 7 -12.44 -11.22 1.41
N THR A 8 -12.35 -12.54 1.24
CA THR A 8 -12.01 -13.16 -0.05
C THR A 8 -13.19 -13.08 -1.02
N TYR A 9 -12.93 -13.22 -2.33
CA TYR A 9 -14.01 -13.23 -3.33
C TYR A 9 -15.00 -14.38 -3.10
N PHE A 10 -14.53 -15.53 -2.61
CA PHE A 10 -15.40 -16.62 -2.18
C PHE A 10 -16.36 -16.20 -1.07
N HIS A 11 -15.89 -15.60 0.02
CA HIS A 11 -16.75 -15.15 1.12
C HIS A 11 -17.77 -14.09 0.69
N ILE A 12 -17.36 -13.17 -0.19
CA ILE A 12 -18.26 -12.17 -0.76
C ILE A 12 -19.30 -12.87 -1.65
N GLY A 13 -18.87 -13.79 -2.51
CA GLY A 13 -19.77 -14.59 -3.35
C GLY A 13 -20.79 -15.37 -2.55
N THR A 14 -20.40 -16.03 -1.45
CA THR A 14 -21.32 -16.72 -0.54
C THR A 14 -22.33 -15.78 0.10
N SER A 15 -21.92 -14.57 0.49
CA SER A 15 -22.82 -13.59 1.14
C SER A 15 -23.88 -13.03 0.20
N TRP A 16 -23.56 -12.94 -1.10
CA TRP A 16 -24.43 -12.35 -2.12
C TRP A 16 -25.00 -13.37 -3.10
N GLU A 17 -24.78 -14.67 -2.87
CA GLU A 17 -25.18 -15.78 -3.74
C GLU A 17 -24.69 -15.64 -5.20
N LEU A 18 -23.48 -15.10 -5.36
CA LEU A 18 -22.84 -14.90 -6.66
C LEU A 18 -21.64 -15.83 -6.84
N SER A 19 -21.40 -16.23 -8.09
CA SER A 19 -20.17 -16.93 -8.43
C SER A 19 -18.95 -16.03 -8.19
N GLU A 20 -17.83 -16.64 -7.78
CA GLU A 20 -16.57 -15.92 -7.59
C GLU A 20 -16.13 -15.17 -8.86
N SER A 21 -16.40 -15.76 -10.03
CA SER A 21 -16.11 -15.13 -11.32
C SER A 21 -16.89 -13.83 -11.56
N THR A 22 -18.14 -13.76 -11.08
CA THR A 22 -18.99 -12.58 -11.17
C THR A 22 -18.47 -11.48 -10.24
N ILE A 23 -18.12 -11.83 -9.00
CA ILE A 23 -17.51 -10.89 -8.04
C ILE A 23 -16.20 -10.33 -8.59
N CYS A 24 -15.32 -11.19 -9.11
CA CYS A 24 -14.05 -10.76 -9.71
C CYS A 24 -14.27 -9.75 -10.86
N ARG A 25 -15.27 -9.96 -11.72
CA ARG A 25 -15.61 -9.00 -12.80
C ARG A 25 -16.15 -7.67 -12.25
N ILE A 26 -17.01 -7.72 -11.23
CA ILE A 26 -17.57 -6.52 -10.60
C ILE A 26 -16.46 -5.71 -9.94
N VAL A 27 -15.64 -6.34 -9.10
CA VAL A 27 -14.52 -5.69 -8.39
C VAL A 27 -13.57 -5.04 -9.39
N ASN A 28 -13.14 -5.78 -10.42
CA ASN A 28 -12.28 -5.23 -11.47
C ASN A 28 -12.91 -4.03 -12.19
N LYS A 29 -14.22 -4.06 -12.46
CA LYS A 29 -14.93 -2.95 -13.11
C LYS A 29 -14.97 -1.73 -12.18
N THR A 30 -15.32 -1.93 -10.91
CA THR A 30 -15.37 -0.85 -9.92
C THR A 30 -14.00 -0.25 -9.67
N GLU A 31 -12.96 -1.06 -9.53
CA GLU A 31 -11.58 -0.59 -9.35
C GLU A 31 -11.13 0.24 -10.54
N LYS A 32 -11.40 -0.20 -11.77
CA LYS A 32 -11.09 0.60 -12.97
C LYS A 32 -11.79 1.94 -12.98
N MET A 33 -13.07 2.00 -12.61
CA MET A 33 -13.83 3.25 -12.52
C MET A 33 -13.27 4.19 -11.44
N LEU A 34 -12.96 3.65 -10.26
CA LEU A 34 -12.37 4.43 -9.15
C LEU A 34 -10.98 4.94 -9.52
N LEU A 35 -10.14 4.13 -10.17
CA LEU A 35 -8.82 4.56 -10.65
C LEU A 35 -8.92 5.64 -11.72
N GLN A 36 -9.90 5.56 -12.61
CA GLN A 36 -10.17 6.58 -13.63
C GLN A 36 -10.62 7.92 -13.03
N SER A 37 -11.35 7.89 -11.89
CA SER A 37 -11.77 9.12 -11.21
C SER A 37 -10.60 9.96 -10.70
N GLY A 38 -9.41 9.40 -10.52
CA GLY A 38 -8.22 10.10 -10.05
C GLY A 38 -8.22 10.42 -8.54
N ASN A 39 -9.38 10.42 -7.89
CA ASN A 39 -9.54 10.78 -6.47
C ASN A 39 -8.83 9.83 -5.50
N PHE A 40 -8.62 8.57 -5.90
CA PHE A 40 -8.00 7.53 -5.07
C PHE A 40 -6.50 7.35 -5.34
N ARG A 41 -5.90 8.27 -6.11
CA ARG A 41 -4.45 8.27 -6.33
C ARG A 41 -3.78 8.97 -5.16
N LEU A 42 -2.96 8.22 -4.44
CA LEU A 42 -2.03 8.83 -3.50
C LEU A 42 -1.05 9.73 -4.26
N LYS A 43 -0.74 10.86 -3.65
CA LYS A 43 0.29 11.76 -4.16
C LYS A 43 1.64 11.00 -4.07
N GLY A 44 2.45 11.09 -5.11
CA GLY A 44 3.75 10.41 -5.13
C GLY A 44 4.75 11.08 -4.19
N LYS A 45 5.91 10.46 -3.95
CA LYS A 45 7.01 11.07 -3.16
C LYS A 45 7.43 12.47 -3.65
N LYS A 46 7.24 12.75 -4.95
CA LYS A 46 7.48 14.08 -5.55
C LYS A 46 6.56 15.17 -5.02
N ALA A 47 5.40 14.82 -4.47
CA ALA A 47 4.49 15.79 -3.87
C ALA A 47 5.08 16.43 -2.60
N LEU A 48 5.93 15.70 -1.86
CA LEU A 48 6.67 16.26 -0.72
C LEU A 48 7.68 17.33 -1.13
N LEU A 49 8.20 17.27 -2.36
CA LEU A 49 9.22 18.20 -2.87
C LEU A 49 8.61 19.48 -3.47
N ASN A 50 7.36 19.43 -3.91
CA ASN A 50 6.70 20.50 -4.64
C ASN A 50 5.84 21.42 -3.74
N GLN A 51 5.80 21.18 -2.42
CA GLN A 51 5.08 22.02 -1.48
C GLN A 51 5.91 23.26 -1.15
N ALA A 52 5.33 24.45 -1.36
CA ALA A 52 5.96 25.74 -1.08
C ALA A 52 6.18 25.97 0.43
N GLU A 53 5.36 25.34 1.26
CA GLU A 53 5.47 25.29 2.71
C GLU A 53 5.78 23.86 3.12
N ILE A 54 6.74 23.67 4.03
CA ILE A 54 7.06 22.36 4.59
C ILE A 54 5.87 21.96 5.47
N PRO A 55 5.05 20.96 5.11
CA PRO A 55 3.94 20.58 5.98
C PRO A 55 4.48 20.04 7.30
N VAL A 56 3.68 20.18 8.36
CA VAL A 56 3.94 19.49 9.63
C VAL A 56 3.66 18.01 9.40
N ILE A 57 4.69 17.31 8.93
CA ILE A 57 4.62 15.92 8.52
C ILE A 57 4.65 15.02 9.76
N THR A 58 3.64 14.17 9.90
CA THR A 58 3.74 12.98 10.77
C THR A 58 4.13 11.79 9.93
N VAL A 59 5.32 11.24 10.21
CA VAL A 59 5.68 9.90 9.71
C VAL A 59 5.14 8.90 10.72
N MET A 60 4.14 8.12 10.32
CA MET A 60 3.63 6.99 11.09
C MET A 60 4.27 5.72 10.53
N ASP A 61 4.91 4.92 11.38
CA ASP A 61 5.34 3.58 11.00
C ASP A 61 4.10 2.67 11.02
N VAL A 62 3.74 2.09 9.88
CA VAL A 62 2.42 1.45 9.74
C VAL A 62 2.51 -0.06 9.79
N THR A 63 3.55 -0.71 9.24
CA THR A 63 3.66 -2.17 9.31
C THR A 63 5.02 -2.67 8.85
N GLU A 64 5.55 -3.68 9.54
CA GLU A 64 6.64 -4.55 9.08
C GLU A 64 6.06 -5.81 8.45
N THR A 65 6.37 -6.08 7.18
CA THR A 65 5.93 -7.30 6.49
C THR A 65 7.12 -8.16 6.11
N LEU A 66 7.07 -9.45 6.47
CA LEU A 66 8.04 -10.44 6.02
C LEU A 66 7.90 -10.63 4.51
N ILE A 67 9.00 -10.51 3.79
CA ILE A 67 9.02 -10.69 2.34
C ILE A 67 10.00 -11.78 1.92
N GLU A 68 9.68 -12.46 0.83
CA GLU A 68 10.62 -13.40 0.20
C GLU A 68 11.82 -12.62 -0.36
N ARG A 69 12.99 -13.26 -0.27
CA ARG A 69 14.23 -12.71 -0.79
C ARG A 69 14.12 -12.40 -2.30
N PRO A 70 14.52 -11.21 -2.76
CA PRO A 70 14.63 -10.89 -4.18
C PRO A 70 15.56 -11.88 -4.87
N GLN A 71 15.02 -12.63 -5.82
CA GLN A 71 15.78 -13.66 -6.53
C GLN A 71 16.73 -13.07 -7.60
N LYS A 72 16.55 -11.81 -8.01
CA LYS A 72 17.34 -11.15 -9.07
C LYS A 72 18.25 -10.05 -8.50
N LYS A 73 19.45 -9.90 -9.07
CA LYS A 73 20.47 -8.87 -8.71
C LYS A 73 20.92 -8.88 -7.24
N GLN A 74 20.76 -10.01 -6.55
CA GLN A 74 21.07 -10.15 -5.13
C GLN A 74 22.56 -9.87 -4.80
N LYS A 75 23.48 -10.18 -5.71
CA LYS A 75 24.92 -9.96 -5.53
C LYS A 75 25.31 -8.47 -5.55
N ASP A 76 24.57 -7.65 -6.31
CA ASP A 76 24.90 -6.24 -6.52
C ASP A 76 24.54 -5.38 -5.31
N PHE A 77 23.53 -5.81 -4.54
CA PHE A 77 22.97 -5.01 -3.44
C PHE A 77 23.26 -5.55 -2.03
N LEU A 78 23.63 -6.82 -1.85
CA LEU A 78 23.60 -7.46 -0.52
C LEU A 78 24.85 -8.29 -0.18
N GLY A 79 25.60 -7.83 0.82
CA GLY A 79 26.69 -8.57 1.46
C GLY A 79 26.19 -9.74 2.32
N GLY A 80 26.03 -10.90 1.68
CA GLY A 80 26.29 -12.25 2.23
C GLY A 80 25.56 -12.79 3.48
N LYS A 81 24.90 -11.98 4.32
CA LYS A 81 24.27 -12.48 5.55
C LYS A 81 22.95 -13.20 5.27
N ARG A 82 22.73 -14.31 5.98
CA ARG A 82 21.57 -15.20 5.87
C ARG A 82 20.52 -14.80 6.93
N GLY A 83 19.63 -13.86 6.61
CA GLY A 83 18.53 -13.40 7.48
C GLY A 83 17.22 -13.24 6.71
N TYR A 84 16.10 -13.18 7.43
CA TYR A 84 14.79 -12.83 6.86
C TYR A 84 14.78 -11.36 6.44
N HIS A 85 14.07 -11.05 5.35
CA HIS A 85 13.93 -9.70 4.86
C HIS A 85 12.60 -9.10 5.32
N THR A 86 12.66 -7.87 5.81
CA THR A 86 11.48 -7.14 6.26
C THR A 86 11.30 -5.89 5.42
N LEU A 87 10.09 -5.72 4.90
CA LEU A 87 9.66 -4.50 4.24
C LEU A 87 8.96 -3.61 5.27
N LYS A 88 9.54 -2.44 5.54
CA LYS A 88 8.92 -1.43 6.39
C LYS A 88 8.06 -0.52 5.54
N SER A 89 6.79 -0.42 5.90
CA SER A 89 5.85 0.50 5.28
C SER A 89 5.62 1.69 6.20
N GLN A 90 6.15 2.84 5.80
CA GLN A 90 5.96 4.12 6.47
C GLN A 90 4.92 4.94 5.72
N LEU A 91 4.03 5.59 6.45
CA LEU A 91 3.01 6.47 5.92
C LEU A 91 3.29 7.91 6.35
N VAL A 92 3.27 8.81 5.38
CA VAL A 92 3.51 10.23 5.59
C VAL A 92 2.18 10.95 5.45
N ALA A 93 1.71 11.56 6.54
CA ALA A 93 0.47 12.32 6.57
C ALA A 93 0.71 13.75 7.04
N ASP A 94 -0.11 14.67 6.55
CA ASP A 94 -0.16 16.06 7.01
C ASP A 94 -1.05 16.14 8.25
N GLN A 95 -0.55 16.74 9.33
CA GLN A 95 -1.32 16.90 10.57
C GLN A 95 -2.49 17.88 10.44
N ASN A 96 -2.39 18.87 9.55
CA ASN A 96 -3.41 19.93 9.45
C ASN A 96 -4.61 19.51 8.61
N THR A 97 -4.37 18.70 7.57
CA THR A 97 -5.38 18.27 6.61
C THR A 97 -5.82 16.81 6.81
N GLU A 98 -5.11 16.07 7.67
CA GLU A 98 -5.25 14.61 7.85
C GLU A 98 -5.09 13.83 6.53
N GLU A 99 -4.54 14.45 5.48
CA GLU A 99 -4.33 13.81 4.20
C GLU A 99 -3.09 12.92 4.22
N ILE A 100 -3.23 11.72 3.66
CA ILE A 100 -2.09 10.84 3.38
C ILE A 100 -1.34 11.40 2.16
N ILE A 101 -0.13 11.90 2.38
CA ILE A 101 0.68 12.47 1.31
C ILE A 101 1.38 11.37 0.52
N CYS A 102 2.06 10.44 1.18
CA CYS A 102 2.73 9.35 0.48
C CYS A 102 2.99 8.13 1.37
N VAL A 103 3.20 6.98 0.72
CA VAL A 103 3.69 5.76 1.36
C VAL A 103 5.15 5.51 0.93
N CYS A 104 6.01 5.28 1.91
CA CYS A 104 7.42 4.97 1.74
C CYS A 104 7.68 3.52 2.16
N LEU A 105 8.21 2.73 1.22
CA LEU A 105 8.71 1.40 1.51
C LEU A 105 10.23 1.47 1.73
N LEU A 106 10.67 1.05 2.91
CA LEU A 106 12.08 0.94 3.28
C LEU A 106 12.45 -0.53 3.43
N TRP A 107 13.59 -0.87 2.85
CA TRP A 107 14.17 -2.20 2.93
C TRP A 107 15.10 -2.22 4.14
N GLU A 108 14.77 -3.04 5.13
CA GLU A 108 15.67 -3.29 6.25
C GLU A 108 16.26 -4.72 6.18
N ARG A 109 17.51 -4.82 6.63
CA ARG A 109 18.36 -6.02 6.59
C ARG A 109 18.26 -6.82 7.86
#